data_AF-A0A6H9LSU7-F1
#
_entry.id   AF-A0A6H9LSU7-F1
#
_cell.length_a   1.000
_cell.length_b   1.000
_cell.length_c   1.000
_cell.angle_alpha   90.00
_cell.angle_beta   90.00
_cell.angle_gamma   90.00
#
_symmetry.space_group_name_H-M   'P 1'
#
loop_
_entity.id
_entity.type
_entity.pdbx_description
1 polymer ?
#
loop_
_entity_poly.entity_id
_entity_poly.type
_entity_poly.pdbx_seq_one_letter_code
_entity_poly.pdbx_strand_id
1 'polypeptide(L)'
;MKKPMAILLAVLMLCTFSILTAGEMWYDMANCEMCKPIAASKGLMENMTWEQHKISNGVLSTCAVKPQYLDAYQKADAAMQANGEKLMAGEKLQLCGSCEALNMIFAKGLKYEKVETQNGGIVLFTSDNAEVVAEVHKWADKNDKEMAKMMEAMGEKDPHAGHNH
;
A
#
# COMPACT_ATOMS: atom_id res chain seq x y z
N MET A 1 -46.83 -45.85 0.75
CA MET A 1 -46.98 -44.44 1.16
C MET A 1 -45.58 -43.86 1.34
N LYS A 2 -45.15 -42.98 0.42
CA LYS A 2 -43.77 -42.49 0.31
C LYS A 2 -43.66 -41.06 0.89
N LYS A 3 -42.57 -40.88 1.65
CA LYS A 3 -42.03 -39.76 2.43
C LYS A 3 -42.28 -38.33 1.89
N PRO A 4 -42.14 -37.31 2.76
CA PRO A 4 -40.88 -36.56 2.68
C PRO A 4 -40.30 -36.20 4.07
N MET A 5 -39.31 -36.99 4.48
CA MET A 5 -38.38 -36.69 5.59
C MET A 5 -36.99 -36.57 4.97
N ALA A 6 -36.81 -35.58 4.09
CA ALA A 6 -35.57 -35.41 3.31
C ALA A 6 -35.22 -33.94 3.01
N ILE A 7 -35.89 -32.97 3.64
CA ILE A 7 -35.69 -31.54 3.31
C ILE A 7 -34.91 -30.80 4.40
N LEU A 8 -34.85 -31.30 5.64
CA LEU A 8 -34.24 -30.55 6.75
C LEU A 8 -32.72 -30.69 6.91
N LEU A 9 -32.05 -31.59 6.18
CA LEU A 9 -30.60 -31.82 6.32
C LEU A 9 -29.73 -31.13 5.26
N ALA A 10 -30.34 -30.52 4.22
CA ALA A 10 -29.59 -29.88 3.13
C ALA A 10 -29.28 -28.39 3.38
N VAL A 11 -29.93 -27.74 4.37
CA VAL A 11 -29.77 -26.30 4.60
C VAL A 11 -28.64 -25.98 5.61
N LEU A 12 -28.23 -26.95 6.43
CA LEU A 12 -27.16 -26.75 7.43
C LEU A 12 -25.75 -27.04 6.90
N MET A 13 -25.63 -27.49 5.65
CA MET A 13 -24.35 -27.91 5.02
C MET A 13 -23.81 -26.86 4.01
N LEU A 14 -24.29 -25.61 4.10
CA LEU A 14 -23.89 -24.50 3.23
C LEU A 14 -23.10 -23.39 3.96
N CYS A 15 -22.74 -23.60 5.23
CA CYS A 15 -22.05 -22.57 6.05
C CYS A 15 -20.62 -22.94 6.47
N THR A 16 -19.97 -23.95 5.89
CA THR A 16 -18.63 -24.40 6.34
C THR A 16 -17.52 -24.33 5.31
N PHE A 17 -17.72 -23.68 4.16
CA PHE A 17 -16.64 -23.41 3.20
C PHE A 17 -16.60 -21.94 2.78
N SER A 18 -16.55 -21.05 3.77
CA SER A 18 -15.93 -19.74 3.59
C SER A 18 -14.73 -19.62 4.53
N ILE A 19 -13.85 -20.62 4.52
CA ILE A 19 -12.42 -20.31 4.70
C ILE A 19 -11.99 -19.68 3.37
N LEU A 20 -12.44 -18.44 3.12
CA LEU A 20 -11.56 -17.54 2.41
C LEU A 20 -10.36 -17.45 3.34
N THR A 21 -9.27 -18.09 2.94
CA THR A 21 -7.97 -17.50 3.24
C THR A 21 -8.10 -16.06 2.79
N ALA A 22 -8.30 -15.14 3.75
CA ALA A 22 -7.99 -13.75 3.56
C ALA A 22 -6.50 -13.74 3.22
N GLY A 23 -6.17 -13.96 1.95
CA GLY A 23 -4.85 -13.68 1.44
C GLY A 23 -4.66 -12.21 1.79
N GLU A 24 -3.69 -11.93 2.65
CA GLU A 24 -3.40 -10.58 3.13
C GLU A 24 -3.47 -9.62 1.95
N MET A 25 -4.42 -8.68 1.99
CA MET A 25 -4.60 -7.75 0.89
C MET A 25 -3.29 -6.98 0.72
N TRP A 26 -2.81 -6.90 -0.52
CA TRP A 26 -1.55 -6.21 -0.79
C TRP A 26 -1.60 -4.76 -0.29
N TYR A 27 -2.74 -4.11 -0.51
CA TYR A 27 -3.13 -2.87 0.15
C TYR A 27 -4.34 -3.11 1.05
N ASP A 28 -4.15 -2.88 2.35
CA ASP A 28 -5.21 -2.73 3.34
C ASP A 28 -5.06 -1.36 3.97
N MET A 29 -5.52 -0.34 3.25
CA MET A 29 -5.31 1.06 3.62
C MET A 29 -5.98 1.43 4.95
N ALA A 30 -7.05 0.73 5.33
CA ALA A 30 -7.82 1.00 6.54
C ALA A 30 -7.16 0.41 7.80
N ASN A 31 -6.56 -0.77 7.69
CA ASN A 31 -5.98 -1.48 8.83
C ASN A 31 -4.45 -1.41 8.92
N CYS A 32 -3.76 -1.02 7.85
CA CYS A 32 -2.31 -0.82 7.88
C CYS A 32 -1.98 0.49 8.59
N GLU A 33 -1.27 0.43 9.71
CA GLU A 33 -0.84 1.60 10.48
C GLU A 33 0.05 2.56 9.67
N MET A 34 0.76 2.07 8.64
CA MET A 34 1.50 2.92 7.71
C MET A 34 0.57 3.60 6.69
N CYS A 35 -0.51 2.97 6.23
CA CYS A 35 -1.36 3.53 5.18
C CYS A 35 -2.52 4.37 5.71
N LYS A 36 -2.95 4.08 6.94
CA LYS A 36 -4.12 4.68 7.60
C LYS A 36 -4.09 6.21 7.68
N PRO A 37 -2.95 6.89 7.91
CA PRO A 37 -2.92 8.36 7.90
C PRO A 37 -3.39 8.98 6.58
N ILE A 38 -3.01 8.35 5.45
CA ILE A 38 -3.44 8.78 4.12
C ILE A 38 -4.93 8.43 3.93
N ALA A 39 -5.32 7.19 4.24
CA ALA A 39 -6.69 6.72 4.05
C ALA A 39 -7.74 7.49 4.88
N ALA A 40 -7.37 7.95 6.07
CA ALA A 40 -8.23 8.75 6.94
C ALA A 40 -8.35 10.21 6.48
N SER A 41 -7.47 10.67 5.59
CA SER A 41 -7.46 12.05 5.09
C SER A 41 -8.45 12.21 3.95
N LYS A 42 -9.59 12.85 4.24
CA LYS A 42 -10.69 13.03 3.30
C LYS A 42 -10.22 13.67 1.98
N GLY A 43 -10.45 12.98 0.87
CA GLY A 43 -10.15 13.48 -0.47
C GLY A 43 -8.68 13.46 -0.87
N LEU A 44 -7.78 12.97 0.00
CA LEU A 44 -6.34 12.99 -0.29
C LEU A 44 -5.98 11.95 -1.36
N MET A 45 -6.48 10.72 -1.24
CA MET A 45 -6.17 9.62 -2.17
C MET A 45 -6.57 9.95 -3.61
N GLU A 46 -7.72 10.59 -3.80
CA GLU A 46 -8.27 11.00 -5.10
C GLU A 46 -7.55 12.23 -5.69
N ASN A 47 -6.68 12.86 -4.91
CA ASN A 47 -5.95 14.07 -5.30
C ASN A 47 -4.45 13.92 -5.07
N MET A 48 -3.96 12.67 -5.01
CA MET A 48 -2.55 12.33 -5.03
C MET A 48 -2.25 11.28 -6.10
N THR A 49 -1.10 11.40 -6.73
CA THR A 49 -0.52 10.37 -7.59
C THR A 49 0.69 9.78 -6.90
N TRP A 50 0.82 8.46 -7.00
CA TRP A 50 1.98 7.73 -6.50
C TRP A 50 2.58 6.94 -7.65
N GLU A 51 3.88 7.10 -7.90
CA GLU A 51 4.60 6.37 -8.93
C GLU A 51 5.87 5.74 -8.36
N GLN A 52 6.29 4.65 -9.01
CA GLN A 52 7.55 3.98 -8.72
C GLN A 52 8.40 3.96 -9.98
N HIS A 53 9.65 4.41 -9.85
CA HIS A 53 10.61 4.50 -10.93
C HIS A 53 11.84 3.68 -10.55
N LYS A 54 12.05 2.54 -11.22
CA LYS A 54 13.24 1.72 -10.97
C LYS A 54 14.49 2.45 -11.45
N ILE A 55 15.48 2.56 -10.56
CA ILE A 55 16.82 3.09 -10.84
C ILE A 55 17.86 1.98 -10.66
N SER A 56 19.10 2.21 -11.11
CA SER A 56 20.13 1.16 -11.17
C SER A 56 20.45 0.52 -9.82
N ASN A 57 20.30 1.24 -8.71
CA ASN A 57 20.58 0.78 -7.35
C ASN A 57 19.34 0.79 -6.44
N GLY A 58 18.12 0.79 -7.01
CA GLY A 58 16.89 0.75 -6.21
C GLY A 58 15.67 1.35 -6.90
N VAL A 59 14.82 2.05 -6.14
CA VAL A 59 13.57 2.62 -6.62
C VAL A 59 13.44 4.06 -6.16
N LEU A 60 13.06 4.94 -7.06
CA LEU A 60 12.62 6.30 -6.77
C LEU A 60 11.10 6.30 -6.77
N SER A 61 10.51 6.62 -5.64
CA SER A 61 9.07 6.77 -5.48
C SER A 61 8.70 8.23 -5.49
N THR A 62 7.80 8.65 -6.37
CA THR A 62 7.27 10.02 -6.40
C THR A 62 5.83 10.04 -5.88
N CYS A 63 5.53 11.09 -5.13
CA CYS A 63 4.19 11.45 -4.72
C CYS A 63 3.95 12.91 -5.14
N ALA A 64 2.89 13.15 -5.90
CA ALA A 64 2.45 14.49 -6.25
C ALA A 64 0.99 14.69 -5.83
N VAL A 65 0.69 15.84 -5.25
CA VAL A 65 -0.56 16.15 -4.57
C VAL A 65 -1.06 17.50 -5.07
N LYS A 66 -2.37 17.62 -5.31
CA LYS A 66 -2.95 18.91 -5.69
C LYS A 66 -2.78 19.93 -4.55
N PRO A 67 -2.46 21.21 -4.84
CA PRO A 67 -2.06 22.18 -3.82
C PRO A 67 -3.03 22.29 -2.63
N GLN A 68 -4.33 22.21 -2.88
CA GLN A 68 -5.36 22.29 -1.84
C GLN A 68 -5.41 21.10 -0.86
N TYR A 69 -4.68 20.01 -1.16
CA TYR A 69 -4.55 18.83 -0.31
C TYR A 69 -3.14 18.68 0.30
N LEU A 70 -2.22 19.61 0.04
CA LEU A 70 -0.82 19.49 0.48
C LEU A 70 -0.68 19.46 2.01
N ASP A 71 -1.44 20.26 2.75
CA ASP A 71 -1.44 20.24 4.23
C ASP A 71 -1.93 18.89 4.78
N ALA A 72 -2.96 18.30 4.16
CA ALA A 72 -3.45 16.98 4.53
C ALA A 72 -2.39 15.90 4.25
N TYR A 73 -1.71 15.98 3.11
CA TYR A 73 -0.59 15.11 2.78
C TYR A 73 0.55 15.23 3.79
N GLN A 74 1.01 16.44 4.10
CA GLN A 74 2.11 16.66 5.04
C GLN A 74 1.81 16.09 6.43
N LYS A 75 0.57 16.26 6.92
CA LYS A 75 0.13 15.67 8.19
C LYS A 75 0.10 14.15 8.15
N ALA A 76 -0.48 13.58 7.10
CA ALA A 76 -0.54 12.14 6.93
C ALA A 76 0.86 11.54 6.83
N ASP A 77 1.73 12.17 6.04
CA ASP A 77 3.10 11.74 5.86
C ASP A 77 3.95 11.85 7.14
N ALA A 78 3.83 12.93 7.92
CA ALA A 78 4.51 13.01 9.22
C ALA A 78 4.08 11.88 10.17
N ALA A 79 2.80 11.50 10.14
CA ALA A 79 2.31 10.35 10.90
C ALA A 79 2.85 9.02 10.36
N MET A 80 2.99 8.88 9.02
CA MET A 80 3.66 7.72 8.41
C MET A 80 5.13 7.61 8.83
N GLN A 81 5.87 8.72 8.81
CA GLN A 81 7.26 8.76 9.26
C GLN A 81 7.39 8.35 10.72
N ALA A 82 6.54 8.90 11.60
CA ALA A 82 6.52 8.52 13.01
C ALA A 82 6.21 7.01 13.22
N ASN A 83 5.32 6.43 12.40
CA ASN A 83 5.08 5.00 12.43
C ASN A 83 6.26 4.18 11.87
N GLY A 84 6.95 4.69 10.85
CA GLY A 84 8.20 4.11 10.36
C GLY A 84 9.29 4.10 11.43
N GLU A 85 9.45 5.18 12.19
CA GLU A 85 10.40 5.26 13.31
C GLU A 85 10.11 4.23 14.40
N LYS A 86 8.83 4.06 14.78
CA LYS A 86 8.41 3.01 15.72
C LYS A 86 8.77 1.61 15.23
N LEU A 87 8.49 1.33 13.96
CA LEU A 87 8.81 0.04 13.34
C LEU A 87 10.32 -0.23 13.36
N MET A 88 11.13 0.78 13.02
CA MET A 88 12.60 0.70 13.08
C MET A 88 13.14 0.56 14.51
N ALA A 89 12.42 1.09 15.51
CA ALA A 89 12.71 0.89 16.92
C ALA A 89 12.29 -0.50 17.44
N GLY A 90 11.68 -1.35 16.60
CA GLY A 90 11.28 -2.71 16.93
C GLY A 90 9.84 -2.84 17.46
N GLU A 91 9.04 -1.77 17.40
CA GLU A 91 7.62 -1.85 17.72
C GLU A 91 6.87 -2.67 16.66
N LYS A 92 5.93 -3.50 17.12
CA LYS A 92 5.07 -4.26 16.22
C LYS A 92 3.89 -3.41 15.79
N LEU A 93 3.86 -3.06 14.50
CA LEU A 93 2.72 -2.39 13.88
C LEU A 93 1.94 -3.37 13.01
N GLN A 94 0.63 -3.13 12.86
CA GLN A 94 -0.17 -3.85 11.89
C GLN A 94 0.09 -3.26 10.50
N LEU A 95 0.56 -4.09 9.57
CA LEU A 95 0.98 -3.68 8.24
C LEU A 95 0.16 -4.43 7.18
N CYS A 96 -0.07 -3.82 6.02
CA CYS A 96 -0.58 -4.53 4.84
C CYS A 96 0.56 -5.25 4.11
N GLY A 97 0.22 -6.12 3.15
CA GLY A 97 1.23 -6.92 2.44
C GLY A 97 2.33 -6.09 1.77
N SER A 98 2.03 -4.91 1.22
CA SER A 98 3.03 -4.00 0.66
C SER A 98 4.01 -3.47 1.73
N CYS A 99 3.49 -3.03 2.87
CA CYS A 99 4.31 -2.46 3.95
C CYS A 99 5.12 -3.54 4.68
N GLU A 100 4.58 -4.75 4.84
CA GLU A 100 5.34 -5.89 5.37
C GLU A 100 6.46 -6.30 4.43
N ALA A 101 6.16 -6.40 3.12
CA ALA A 101 7.16 -6.71 2.12
C ALA A 101 8.30 -5.69 2.14
N LEU A 102 7.99 -4.39 2.15
CA LEU A 102 9.00 -3.35 2.23
C LEU A 102 9.81 -3.42 3.53
N ASN A 103 9.16 -3.67 4.68
CA ASN A 103 9.84 -3.84 5.97
C ASN A 103 10.81 -5.02 5.96
N MET A 104 10.45 -6.15 5.33
CA MET A 104 11.36 -7.28 5.17
C MET A 104 12.58 -6.93 4.30
N ILE A 105 12.40 -6.08 3.28
CA ILE A 105 13.50 -5.61 2.43
C ILE A 105 14.40 -4.62 3.21
N PHE A 106 13.83 -3.78 4.08
CA PHE A 106 14.59 -2.96 5.05
C PHE A 106 15.46 -3.80 5.98
N ALA A 107 14.91 -4.89 6.52
CA ALA A 107 15.68 -5.82 7.37
C ALA A 107 16.88 -6.46 6.65
N LYS A 108 16.88 -6.48 5.31
CA LYS A 108 18.01 -6.97 4.47
C LYS A 108 19.01 -5.87 4.09
N GLY A 109 18.83 -4.64 4.56
CA GLY A 109 19.74 -3.52 4.33
C GLY A 109 19.36 -2.58 3.20
N LEU A 110 18.06 -2.48 2.87
CA LEU A 110 17.56 -1.34 2.10
C LEU A 110 17.70 -0.07 2.94
N LYS A 111 18.08 1.02 2.28
CA LYS A 111 18.13 2.36 2.88
C LYS A 111 17.05 3.20 2.22
N TYR A 112 16.59 4.23 2.92
CA TYR A 112 15.74 5.23 2.29
C TYR A 112 16.20 6.65 2.61
N GLU A 113 15.90 7.55 1.68
CA GLU A 113 16.03 8.99 1.84
C GLU A 113 14.75 9.63 1.34
N LYS A 114 14.30 10.68 2.00
CA LYS A 114 13.13 11.44 1.58
C LYS A 114 13.52 12.88 1.25
N VAL A 115 13.00 13.37 0.14
CA VAL A 115 13.08 14.76 -0.30
C VAL A 115 11.66 15.33 -0.39
N GLU A 116 11.42 16.44 0.29
CA GLU A 116 10.15 17.18 0.16
C GLU A 116 10.17 18.01 -1.12
N THR A 117 9.04 18.05 -1.82
CA THR A 117 8.86 18.88 -3.02
C THR A 117 7.76 19.91 -2.78
N GLN A 118 7.64 20.89 -3.68
CA GLN A 118 6.60 21.93 -3.59
C GLN A 118 5.17 21.36 -3.61
N ASN A 119 4.97 20.19 -4.22
CA ASN A 119 3.68 19.56 -4.44
C ASN A 119 3.61 18.12 -3.91
N GLY A 120 4.50 17.69 -3.00
CA GLY A 120 4.49 16.33 -2.49
C GLY A 120 5.84 15.88 -1.95
N GLY A 121 6.35 14.76 -2.43
CA GLY A 121 7.64 14.25 -2.01
C GLY A 121 8.20 13.16 -2.90
N ILE A 122 9.50 12.94 -2.77
CA ILE A 122 10.25 11.87 -3.43
C ILE A 122 10.88 11.02 -2.33
N VAL A 123 10.74 9.71 -2.42
CA VAL A 123 11.41 8.75 -1.54
C VAL A 123 12.33 7.88 -2.39
N LEU A 124 13.62 7.88 -2.09
CA LEU A 124 14.61 7.03 -2.72
C LEU A 124 14.83 5.82 -1.84
N PHE A 125 14.55 4.62 -2.35
CA PHE A 125 14.91 3.36 -1.74
C PHE A 125 16.15 2.81 -2.44
N THR A 126 17.28 2.65 -1.74
CA THR A 126 18.54 2.26 -2.36
C THR A 126 19.28 1.18 -1.58
N SER A 127 20.10 0.40 -2.28
CA SER A 127 21.04 -0.54 -1.67
C SER A 127 22.23 -0.79 -2.59
N ASP A 128 23.38 -1.09 -1.99
CA ASP A 128 24.57 -1.56 -2.72
C ASP A 128 24.54 -3.09 -2.93
N ASN A 129 23.60 -3.79 -2.29
CA ASN A 129 23.41 -5.23 -2.46
C ASN A 129 22.46 -5.51 -3.63
N ALA A 130 22.97 -6.13 -4.70
CA ALA A 130 22.21 -6.45 -5.90
C ALA A 130 20.96 -7.32 -5.64
N GLU A 131 20.98 -8.21 -4.65
CA GLU A 131 19.81 -9.02 -4.28
C GLU A 131 18.71 -8.14 -3.68
N VAL A 132 19.07 -7.21 -2.80
CA VAL A 132 18.13 -6.25 -2.20
C VAL A 132 17.55 -5.33 -3.28
N VAL A 133 18.37 -4.88 -4.23
CA VAL A 133 17.93 -4.10 -5.40
C VAL A 133 16.89 -4.87 -6.22
N ALA A 134 17.16 -6.14 -6.52
CA ALA A 134 16.22 -6.98 -7.26
C ALA A 134 14.91 -7.21 -6.49
N GLU A 135 14.95 -7.30 -5.16
CA GLU A 135 13.75 -7.43 -4.33
C GLU A 135 12.92 -6.14 -4.29
N VAL A 136 13.54 -4.97 -4.12
CA VAL A 136 12.80 -3.70 -4.13
C VAL A 136 12.22 -3.38 -5.52
N HIS A 137 12.88 -3.81 -6.60
CA HIS A 137 12.31 -3.75 -7.96
C HIS A 137 11.06 -4.62 -8.11
N LYS A 138 11.07 -5.85 -7.60
CA LYS A 138 9.88 -6.73 -7.60
C LYS A 138 8.75 -6.17 -6.75
N TRP A 139 9.09 -5.56 -5.61
CA TRP A 139 8.12 -4.86 -4.77
C TRP A 139 7.48 -3.69 -5.52
N ALA A 140 8.28 -2.86 -6.21
CA ALA A 140 7.77 -1.75 -7.02
C ALA A 140 6.85 -2.24 -8.15
N ASP A 141 7.26 -3.26 -8.91
CA ASP A 141 6.44 -3.84 -9.99
C ASP A 141 5.08 -4.36 -9.46
N LYS A 142 5.07 -4.95 -8.27
CA LYS A 142 3.84 -5.41 -7.63
C LYS A 142 3.00 -4.24 -7.12
N ASN A 143 3.62 -3.24 -6.53
CA ASN A 143 2.93 -2.03 -6.08
C ASN A 143 2.21 -1.33 -7.23
N ASP A 144 2.88 -1.09 -8.34
CA ASP A 144 2.26 -0.44 -9.50
C ASP A 144 1.07 -1.25 -10.02
N LYS A 145 1.21 -2.58 -10.12
CA LYS A 145 0.14 -3.47 -10.56
C LYS A 145 -1.06 -3.47 -9.62
N GLU A 146 -0.84 -3.54 -8.31
CA GLU A 146 -1.93 -3.58 -7.33
C GLU A 146 -2.56 -2.20 -7.11
N MET A 147 -1.78 -1.12 -7.25
CA MET A 147 -2.27 0.25 -7.21
C MET A 147 -3.19 0.51 -8.40
N ALA A 148 -2.80 0.10 -9.62
CA ALA A 148 -3.64 0.22 -10.79
C ALA A 148 -4.99 -0.49 -10.61
N LYS A 149 -5.01 -1.70 -10.04
CA LYS A 149 -6.25 -2.42 -9.72
C LYS A 149 -7.11 -1.68 -8.68
N MET A 150 -6.47 -1.11 -7.66
CA MET A 150 -7.17 -0.35 -6.63
C MET A 150 -7.82 0.91 -7.24
N MET A 151 -7.11 1.64 -8.09
CA MET A 151 -7.64 2.82 -8.78
C MET A 151 -8.78 2.46 -9.74
N GLU A 152 -8.64 1.36 -10.50
CA GLU A 152 -9.71 0.85 -11.36
C GLU A 152 -10.97 0.50 -10.55
N ALA A 153 -10.81 -0.17 -9.41
CA ALA A 153 -11.91 -0.52 -8.51
C ALA A 153 -12.60 0.70 -7.89
N MET A 154 -11.87 1.82 -7.74
CA MET A 154 -12.41 3.10 -7.26
C MET A 154 -13.11 3.91 -8.37
N GLY A 155 -13.12 3.42 -9.61
CA GLY A 155 -13.78 4.08 -10.74
C GLY A 155 -12.99 5.25 -11.35
N GLU A 156 -11.74 5.42 -10.97
CA GLU A 156 -10.82 6.42 -11.53
C GLU A 156 -10.26 5.88 -12.86
N LYS A 157 -10.59 6.53 -13.99
CA LYS A 157 -10.16 6.07 -15.33
C LYS A 157 -8.77 6.56 -15.75
N ASP A 158 -8.26 7.59 -15.07
CA ASP A 158 -6.91 8.12 -15.28
C ASP A 158 -6.40 8.75 -13.98
N PRO A 159 -5.56 8.06 -13.19
CA PRO A 159 -5.06 8.58 -11.93
C PRO A 159 -4.11 9.78 -12.10
N HIS A 160 -3.62 10.05 -13.32
CA HIS A 160 -2.69 11.15 -13.60
C HIS A 160 -3.38 12.40 -14.17
N ALA A 161 -4.68 12.32 -14.47
CA ALA A 161 -5.42 13.45 -15.06
C ALA A 161 -5.48 14.65 -14.11
N GLY A 162 -4.78 15.73 -14.48
CA GLY A 162 -4.81 17.01 -13.75
C GLY A 162 -3.74 17.18 -12.67
N HIS A 163 -2.75 16.27 -12.61
CA HIS A 163 -1.52 16.45 -11.84
C HIS A 163 -0.47 17.10 -12.75
N ASN A 164 -0.02 18.32 -12.42
CA ASN A 164 1.13 18.92 -13.10
C ASN A 164 2.40 18.29 -12.51
N HIS A 165 3.02 17.39 -13.28
CA HIS A 165 4.31 16.77 -12.95
C HIS A 165 5.46 17.78 -13.11
#